data_AF-A0A9W8ZAH7-F1
#
_entry.id   AF-A0A9W8ZAH7-F1
#
_cell.length_a   1.000
_cell.length_b   1.000
_cell.length_c   1.000
_cell.angle_alpha   90.00
_cell.angle_beta   90.00
_cell.angle_gamma   90.00
#
_symmetry.space_group_name_H-M   'P 1'
#
loop_
_entity.id
_entity.type
_entity.pdbx_description
1 polymer ?
#
loop_
_entity_poly.entity_id
_entity_poly.type
_entity_poly.pdbx_seq_one_letter_code
_entity_poly.pdbx_strand_id
1 'polypeptide(L)'
;MYGDGKRRGVPSPSFCELLRLPKCHDSKAALRVRKTRYAFLAAIEEGAQSVAAVCLEEHVHPAGLTVRFAALDLALGGEVKMALQHIVDAMSSISLDHDAQIRVEYLFDLIIKLHFRRLLARLRSNKWEKPKYLSKQHKKPLWQDFTNLTHRVQFLYTKKEASLRRSVEGQLQSLAPHYETFEASESGSQGELQSLKELIKASYECCKSKEVAEFAKRLEDSPSTTPTAKIASAIKCLRQVEKIAAYWRMALSLVDTARNYSSLFQTRPQLTFLTPYKSVPTAIGTQMRLTSFTALE
;
A
#
# COMPACT_ATOMS: atom_id res chain seq x y z
N MET A 1 -0.23 -32.16 33.57
CA MET A 1 0.70 -32.46 32.47
C MET A 1 -0.09 -32.45 31.16
N TYR A 2 0.53 -31.95 30.08
CA TYR A 2 -0.03 -31.61 28.76
C TYR A 2 -0.95 -30.37 28.74
N GLY A 3 -0.72 -29.32 27.93
CA GLY A 3 0.29 -29.04 26.92
C GLY A 3 -0.14 -27.75 26.21
N ASP A 4 0.55 -26.64 26.51
CA ASP A 4 0.19 -25.28 26.09
C ASP A 4 0.49 -25.06 24.60
N GLY A 5 -0.58 -24.95 23.80
CA GLY A 5 -0.55 -24.76 22.36
C GLY A 5 -0.21 -23.33 21.95
N LYS A 6 1.07 -22.96 22.12
CA LYS A 6 1.65 -21.69 21.63
C LYS A 6 1.46 -21.56 20.11
N ARG A 7 0.47 -20.76 19.68
CA ARG A 7 0.40 -20.27 18.29
C ARG A 7 1.62 -19.41 18.02
N ARG A 8 2.58 -19.95 17.27
CA ARG A 8 3.70 -19.18 16.71
C ARG A 8 3.12 -18.16 15.74
N GLY A 9 3.05 -16.90 16.17
CA GLY A 9 2.80 -15.79 15.28
C GLY A 9 3.93 -15.73 14.26
N VAL A 10 3.58 -15.83 12.98
CA VAL A 10 4.53 -15.57 11.90
C VAL A 10 4.95 -14.10 12.03
N PRO A 11 6.25 -13.78 12.12
CA PRO A 11 6.69 -12.40 12.21
C PRO A 11 6.32 -11.70 10.90
N SER A 12 5.57 -10.61 11.01
CA SER A 12 5.39 -9.65 9.93
C SER A 12 6.76 -9.07 9.54
N PRO A 13 7.08 -8.91 8.23
CA PRO A 13 8.34 -8.33 7.78
C PRO A 13 8.60 -6.96 8.44
N SER A 14 9.86 -6.68 8.79
CA SER A 14 10.23 -5.45 9.50
C SER A 14 10.20 -4.22 8.58
N PHE A 15 10.07 -3.05 9.20
CA PHE A 15 10.00 -1.70 8.62
C PHE A 15 11.08 -1.38 7.57
N CYS A 16 12.28 -1.94 7.70
CA CYS A 16 13.36 -1.75 6.72
C CYS A 16 13.23 -2.65 5.47
N GLU A 17 12.48 -3.74 5.53
CA GLU A 17 12.42 -4.73 4.46
C GLU A 17 11.48 -4.32 3.32
N LEU A 18 10.51 -3.44 3.63
CA LEU A 18 9.66 -2.80 2.64
C LEU A 18 10.33 -1.61 1.94
N LEU A 19 11.38 -1.01 2.51
CA LEU A 19 12.07 0.17 1.99
C LEU A 19 13.48 -0.09 1.44
N ARG A 20 14.11 -1.21 1.81
CA ARG A 20 15.37 -1.64 1.18
C ARG A 20 15.06 -2.42 -0.08
N LEU A 21 15.35 -1.83 -1.25
CA LEU A 21 15.67 -2.64 -2.42
C LEU A 21 16.98 -3.38 -2.08
N PRO A 22 17.01 -4.72 -2.00
CA PRO A 22 18.28 -5.39 -2.18
C PRO A 22 18.72 -5.09 -3.61
N LYS A 23 19.96 -4.60 -3.78
CA LYS A 23 20.66 -4.72 -5.06
C LYS A 23 20.86 -6.22 -5.30
N CYS A 24 19.85 -6.88 -5.86
CA CYS A 24 19.87 -8.31 -6.06
C CYS A 24 20.34 -8.62 -7.49
N HIS A 25 21.55 -9.16 -7.59
CA HIS A 25 22.04 -9.92 -8.75
C HIS A 25 21.34 -11.28 -8.90
N ASP A 26 20.31 -11.56 -8.10
CA ASP A 26 19.68 -12.87 -7.98
C ASP A 26 18.25 -12.86 -8.55
N SER A 27 18.04 -13.65 -9.61
CA SER A 27 16.86 -13.61 -10.49
C SER A 27 15.55 -13.97 -9.79
N LYS A 28 15.60 -14.79 -8.73
CA LYS A 28 14.41 -15.17 -7.93
C LYS A 28 13.91 -14.05 -7.01
N ALA A 29 14.82 -13.25 -6.44
CA ALA A 29 14.45 -12.11 -5.59
C ALA A 29 13.81 -10.98 -6.44
N ALA A 30 14.35 -10.74 -7.63
CA ALA A 30 13.78 -9.81 -8.59
C ALA A 30 12.33 -10.17 -8.96
N LEU A 31 12.04 -11.45 -9.24
CA LEU A 31 10.70 -11.92 -9.57
C LEU A 31 9.70 -11.78 -8.40
N ARG A 32 10.15 -11.96 -7.15
CA ARG A 32 9.31 -11.82 -5.96
C ARG A 32 8.88 -10.36 -5.73
N VAL A 33 9.81 -9.41 -5.91
CA VAL A 33 9.50 -7.97 -5.83
C VAL A 33 8.56 -7.54 -6.97
N ARG A 34 8.62 -8.20 -8.15
CA ARG A 34 7.72 -7.93 -9.28
C ARG A 34 6.26 -8.31 -8.97
N LYS A 35 6.01 -9.50 -8.38
CA LYS A 35 4.63 -9.97 -8.07
C LYS A 35 3.88 -9.06 -7.10
N THR A 36 4.56 -8.55 -6.07
CA THR A 36 3.94 -7.67 -5.05
C THR A 36 3.42 -6.35 -5.65
N ARG A 37 4.03 -5.85 -6.72
CA ARG A 37 3.67 -4.58 -7.37
C ARG A 37 2.37 -4.69 -8.17
N TYR A 38 2.20 -5.75 -8.96
CA TYR A 38 0.93 -5.96 -9.67
C TYR A 38 -0.21 -6.38 -8.74
N ALA A 39 0.08 -7.13 -7.68
CA ALA A 39 -0.91 -7.42 -6.64
C ALA A 39 -1.41 -6.14 -5.95
N PHE A 40 -0.56 -5.12 -5.81
CA PHE A 40 -0.97 -3.82 -5.32
C PHE A 40 -1.94 -3.11 -6.28
N LEU A 41 -1.67 -3.15 -7.59
CA LEU A 41 -2.55 -2.58 -8.63
C LEU A 41 -3.94 -3.21 -8.65
N ALA A 42 -4.01 -4.52 -8.40
CA ALA A 42 -5.26 -5.27 -8.40
C ALA A 42 -6.14 -5.03 -7.17
N ALA A 43 -5.55 -4.61 -6.06
CA ALA A 43 -6.28 -4.34 -4.83
C ALA A 43 -6.89 -2.92 -4.89
N ILE A 44 -8.09 -2.80 -5.45
CA ILE A 44 -8.70 -1.49 -5.77
C ILE A 44 -9.57 -0.96 -4.64
N GLU A 45 -10.17 -1.83 -3.84
CA GLU A 45 -10.96 -1.44 -2.67
C GLU A 45 -10.21 -1.69 -1.34
N GLU A 46 -10.78 -1.20 -0.24
CA GLU A 46 -10.30 -1.47 1.12
C GLU A 46 -11.15 -2.58 1.79
N GLY A 47 -10.47 -3.51 2.46
CA GLY A 47 -11.08 -4.60 3.22
C GLY A 47 -10.82 -5.98 2.64
N ALA A 48 -11.28 -7.01 3.35
CA ALA A 48 -11.07 -8.42 3.01
C ALA A 48 -11.80 -8.86 1.71
N GLN A 49 -12.66 -8.01 1.17
CA GLN A 49 -13.35 -8.23 -0.11
C GLN A 49 -12.49 -7.82 -1.32
N SER A 50 -11.40 -7.06 -1.09
CA SER A 50 -10.43 -6.62 -2.10
C SER A 50 -9.18 -7.50 -2.11
N VAL A 51 -9.36 -8.81 -1.95
CA VAL A 51 -8.26 -9.78 -2.03
C VAL A 51 -8.04 -10.13 -3.49
N ALA A 52 -6.86 -9.77 -3.99
CA ALA A 52 -6.39 -10.15 -5.30
C ALA A 52 -5.04 -10.86 -5.18
N ALA A 53 -4.89 -11.94 -5.92
CA ALA A 53 -3.62 -12.60 -6.17
C ALA A 53 -3.20 -12.30 -7.61
N VAL A 54 -1.90 -12.08 -7.81
CA VAL A 54 -1.35 -11.85 -9.14
C VAL A 54 -0.20 -12.80 -9.40
N CYS A 55 -0.28 -13.49 -10.54
CA CYS A 55 0.82 -14.27 -11.09
C CYS A 55 1.46 -13.50 -12.25
N LEU A 56 2.79 -13.56 -12.32
CA LEU A 56 3.56 -13.09 -13.46
C LEU A 56 4.18 -14.29 -14.12
N GLU A 57 3.88 -14.46 -15.40
CA GLU A 57 4.42 -15.50 -16.27
C GLU A 57 5.31 -14.83 -17.31
N GLU A 58 6.60 -15.14 -17.23
CA GLU A 58 7.61 -14.68 -18.17
C GLU A 58 7.75 -15.73 -19.27
N HIS A 59 7.50 -15.32 -20.51
CA HIS A 59 7.68 -16.16 -21.69
C HIS A 59 9.05 -15.86 -22.28
N VAL A 60 9.87 -16.88 -22.47
CA VAL A 60 11.23 -16.72 -23.02
C VAL A 60 11.20 -16.73 -24.55
N HIS A 61 10.32 -17.55 -25.15
CA HIS A 61 10.16 -17.66 -26.61
C HIS A 61 8.69 -17.90 -26.99
N PRO A 62 8.02 -16.94 -27.65
CA PRO A 62 8.46 -15.55 -27.87
C PRO A 62 8.60 -14.79 -26.54
N ALA A 63 9.49 -13.79 -26.50
CA ALA A 63 9.69 -12.96 -25.33
C ALA A 63 8.40 -12.16 -25.00
N GLY A 64 7.93 -12.27 -23.77
CA GLY A 64 6.72 -11.56 -23.35
C GLY A 64 6.35 -11.79 -21.89
N LEU A 65 5.38 -11.01 -21.42
CA LEU A 65 4.89 -11.07 -20.06
C LEU A 65 3.38 -11.33 -20.06
N THR A 66 2.92 -12.28 -19.26
CA THR A 66 1.50 -12.46 -18.94
C THR A 66 1.27 -12.18 -17.46
N VAL A 67 0.32 -11.29 -17.18
CA VAL A 67 -0.10 -10.94 -15.82
C VAL A 67 -1.47 -11.56 -15.58
N ARG A 68 -1.52 -12.54 -14.67
CA ARG A 68 -2.77 -13.23 -14.31
C ARG A 68 -3.31 -12.69 -13.00
N PHE A 69 -4.50 -12.11 -13.03
CA PHE A 69 -5.22 -11.65 -11.85
C PHE A 69 -6.23 -12.72 -11.41
N ALA A 70 -6.18 -13.10 -10.15
CA ALA A 70 -7.26 -13.83 -9.48
C ALA A 70 -7.84 -12.92 -8.39
N ALA A 71 -9.09 -12.51 -8.53
CA ALA A 71 -9.79 -11.69 -7.55
C ALA A 71 -11.17 -12.28 -7.28
N LEU A 72 -11.70 -12.09 -6.07
CA LEU A 72 -13.04 -12.58 -5.72
C LEU A 72 -14.10 -11.88 -6.61
N ASP A 73 -15.14 -12.65 -6.98
CA ASP A 73 -16.11 -12.54 -8.10
C ASP A 73 -16.80 -11.18 -8.41
N LEU A 74 -16.51 -10.11 -7.68
CA LEU A 74 -17.12 -8.77 -7.84
C LEU A 74 -16.10 -7.64 -8.13
N ALA A 75 -14.79 -7.92 -8.06
CA ALA A 75 -13.76 -6.88 -7.91
C ALA A 75 -13.15 -6.31 -9.21
N LEU A 76 -13.47 -6.86 -10.38
CA LEU A 76 -12.86 -6.44 -11.65
C LEU A 76 -13.94 -6.12 -12.70
N GLY A 77 -14.70 -5.04 -12.44
CA GLY A 77 -15.59 -4.45 -13.44
C GLY A 77 -14.85 -4.07 -14.73
N GLY A 78 -15.59 -3.83 -15.82
CA GLY A 78 -15.00 -3.49 -17.12
C GLY A 78 -14.03 -2.29 -17.04
N GLU A 79 -14.41 -1.25 -16.30
CA GLU A 79 -13.60 -0.05 -16.07
C GLU A 79 -12.24 -0.35 -15.44
N VAL A 80 -12.22 -1.24 -14.45
CA VAL A 80 -11.00 -1.66 -13.78
C VAL A 80 -10.08 -2.41 -14.74
N LYS A 81 -10.62 -3.33 -15.54
CA LYS A 81 -9.85 -4.07 -16.53
C LYS A 81 -9.25 -3.12 -17.56
N MET A 82 -10.02 -2.15 -18.04
CA MET A 82 -9.55 -1.11 -18.96
C MET A 82 -8.44 -0.26 -18.33
N ALA A 83 -8.60 0.17 -17.08
CA ALA A 83 -7.57 0.95 -16.38
C ALA A 83 -6.27 0.16 -16.17
N LEU A 84 -6.36 -1.12 -15.78
CA LEU A 84 -5.20 -2.01 -15.69
C LEU A 84 -4.54 -2.20 -17.05
N GLN A 85 -5.33 -2.32 -18.13
CA GLN A 85 -4.82 -2.41 -19.49
C GLN A 85 -4.09 -1.13 -19.89
N HIS A 86 -4.63 0.06 -19.59
CA HIS A 86 -3.96 1.33 -19.86
C HIS A 86 -2.62 1.45 -19.12
N ILE A 87 -2.53 0.96 -17.88
CA ILE A 87 -1.27 0.94 -17.12
C ILE A 87 -0.24 0.03 -17.81
N VAL A 88 -0.67 -1.15 -18.28
CA VAL A 88 0.22 -2.09 -19.00
C VAL A 88 0.65 -1.56 -20.36
N ASP A 89 -0.26 -0.91 -21.08
CA ASP A 89 0.02 -0.30 -22.38
C ASP A 89 1.01 0.86 -22.21
N ALA A 90 0.81 1.69 -21.19
CA ALA A 90 1.76 2.72 -20.80
C ALA A 90 3.14 2.13 -20.55
N MET A 91 3.25 1.04 -19.77
CA MET A 91 4.51 0.35 -19.52
C MET A 91 5.19 -0.19 -20.79
N SER A 92 4.42 -0.64 -21.77
CA SER A 92 4.95 -1.13 -23.05
C SER A 92 5.57 0.01 -23.87
N SER A 93 4.99 1.22 -23.78
CA SER A 93 5.54 2.40 -24.48
C SER A 93 6.81 2.99 -23.83
N ILE A 94 7.10 2.65 -22.56
CA ILE A 94 8.25 3.20 -21.82
C ILE A 94 9.59 2.74 -22.41
N SER A 95 9.64 1.56 -23.03
CA SER A 95 10.88 1.02 -23.58
C SER A 95 11.43 1.82 -24.77
N LEU A 96 10.64 2.71 -25.36
CA LEU A 96 10.98 3.47 -26.57
C LEU A 96 11.40 4.92 -26.25
N ASP A 97 11.29 5.33 -24.98
CA ASP A 97 11.21 6.73 -24.60
C ASP A 97 12.32 7.19 -23.65
N HIS A 98 12.95 8.32 -23.97
CA HIS A 98 14.14 8.82 -23.26
C HIS A 98 13.78 9.53 -21.95
N ASP A 99 12.62 10.19 -21.84
CA ASP A 99 12.25 10.93 -20.64
C ASP A 99 11.61 10.02 -19.57
N ALA A 100 12.41 9.65 -18.57
CA ALA A 100 11.98 8.82 -17.45
C ALA A 100 10.86 9.47 -16.66
N GLN A 101 11.01 10.77 -16.40
CA GLN A 101 10.23 11.47 -15.41
C GLN A 101 8.82 11.70 -15.94
N ILE A 102 8.69 12.09 -17.22
CA ILE A 102 7.38 12.20 -17.88
C ILE A 102 6.62 10.87 -17.82
N ARG A 103 7.32 9.75 -18.03
CA ARG A 103 6.71 8.41 -17.97
C ARG A 103 6.29 8.01 -16.56
N VAL A 104 7.09 8.35 -15.55
CA VAL A 104 6.70 8.16 -14.14
C VAL A 104 5.46 8.96 -13.81
N GLU A 105 5.40 10.24 -14.18
CA GLU A 105 4.24 11.12 -13.93
C GLU A 105 2.97 10.60 -14.62
N TYR A 106 3.10 10.18 -15.88
CA TYR A 106 1.98 9.62 -16.63
C TYR A 106 1.46 8.32 -15.99
N LEU A 107 2.36 7.38 -15.64
CA LEU A 107 1.97 6.14 -15.00
C LEU A 107 1.37 6.38 -13.61
N PHE A 108 1.94 7.32 -12.87
CA PHE A 108 1.44 7.75 -11.58
C PHE A 108 0.00 8.29 -11.69
N ASP A 109 -0.29 9.14 -12.68
CA ASP A 109 -1.65 9.63 -12.92
C ASP A 109 -2.67 8.50 -13.13
N LEU A 110 -2.33 7.51 -13.97
CA LEU A 110 -3.18 6.33 -14.20
C LEU A 110 -3.43 5.53 -12.92
N ILE A 111 -2.38 5.31 -12.12
CA ILE A 111 -2.47 4.58 -10.86
C ILE A 111 -3.36 5.34 -9.86
N ILE A 112 -3.19 6.65 -9.72
CA ILE A 112 -3.99 7.46 -8.78
C ILE A 112 -5.46 7.43 -9.16
N LYS A 113 -5.77 7.59 -10.46
CA LYS A 113 -7.15 7.49 -10.96
C LYS A 113 -7.78 6.13 -10.64
N LEU A 114 -7.05 5.04 -10.89
CA LEU A 114 -7.54 3.68 -10.58
C LEU A 114 -7.81 3.48 -9.08
N HIS A 115 -6.95 4.02 -8.22
CA HIS A 115 -7.00 3.79 -6.78
C HIS A 115 -7.61 4.93 -5.97
N PHE A 116 -8.26 5.90 -6.61
CA PHE A 116 -8.72 7.12 -5.96
C PHE A 116 -9.57 6.84 -4.71
N ARG A 117 -10.58 5.98 -4.82
CA ARG A 117 -11.44 5.57 -3.68
C ARG A 117 -10.65 4.91 -2.55
N ARG A 118 -9.67 4.07 -2.88
CA ARG A 118 -8.80 3.41 -1.89
C ARG A 118 -7.88 4.40 -1.18
N LEU A 119 -7.45 5.44 -1.88
CA LEU A 119 -6.63 6.51 -1.32
C LEU A 119 -7.44 7.35 -0.34
N LEU A 120 -8.67 7.73 -0.69
CA LEU A 120 -9.59 8.41 0.23
C LEU A 120 -9.77 7.62 1.54
N ALA A 121 -9.94 6.31 1.41
CA ALA A 121 -10.09 5.41 2.55
C ALA A 121 -8.84 5.37 3.46
N ARG A 122 -7.65 5.25 2.88
CA ARG A 122 -6.37 5.30 3.62
C ARG A 122 -6.11 6.65 4.28
N LEU A 123 -6.47 7.73 3.60
CA LEU A 123 -6.40 9.10 4.14
C LEU A 123 -7.39 9.33 5.27
N ARG A 124 -8.40 8.45 5.40
CA ARG A 124 -9.57 8.65 6.25
C ARG A 124 -10.22 10.01 5.94
N SER A 125 -10.25 10.34 4.65
CA SER A 125 -10.69 11.64 4.18
C SER A 125 -12.15 11.88 4.53
N ASN A 126 -12.51 13.12 4.80
CA ASN A 126 -13.91 13.50 5.01
C ASN A 126 -14.74 13.33 3.73
N LYS A 127 -14.07 13.27 2.59
CA LYS A 127 -14.65 13.05 1.26
C LYS A 127 -14.93 11.58 0.96
N TRP A 128 -14.51 10.66 1.84
CA TRP A 128 -14.71 9.24 1.63
C TRP A 128 -16.09 8.79 2.09
N GLU A 129 -16.91 8.32 1.14
CA GLU A 129 -18.14 7.61 1.47
C GLU A 129 -17.84 6.23 2.03
N LYS A 130 -18.01 6.11 3.35
CA LYS A 130 -17.61 4.92 4.09
C LYS A 130 -18.60 3.77 3.88
N PRO A 131 -18.15 2.60 3.42
CA PRO A 131 -19.03 1.44 3.29
C PRO A 131 -19.60 0.99 4.65
N LYS A 132 -20.84 0.47 4.64
CA LYS A 132 -21.55 0.03 5.86
C LYS A 132 -20.74 -0.95 6.71
N TYR A 133 -20.02 -1.86 6.06
CA TYR A 133 -19.17 -2.87 6.72
C TYR A 133 -17.94 -2.27 7.44
N LEU A 134 -17.54 -1.03 7.12
CA LEU A 134 -16.45 -0.31 7.78
C LEU A 134 -16.93 0.78 8.73
N SER A 135 -18.24 0.99 8.89
CA SER A 135 -18.85 2.06 9.70
C SER A 135 -18.17 2.30 11.06
N LYS A 136 -17.73 1.24 11.75
CA LYS A 136 -17.07 1.30 13.07
C LYS A 136 -15.59 1.77 13.07
N GLN A 137 -14.95 1.94 11.91
CA GLN A 137 -13.54 2.39 11.82
C GLN A 137 -13.37 3.89 12.14
N HIS A 138 -12.12 4.35 12.24
CA HIS A 138 -11.74 5.72 12.62
C HIS A 138 -12.58 6.84 11.97
N LYS A 139 -12.93 7.85 12.77
CA LYS A 139 -13.78 8.99 12.37
C LYS A 139 -13.01 10.24 11.92
N LYS A 140 -11.70 10.31 12.19
CA LYS A 140 -10.89 11.50 11.94
C LYS A 140 -9.89 11.31 10.80
N PRO A 141 -9.65 12.36 9.99
CA PRO A 141 -8.62 12.37 8.96
C PRO A 141 -7.23 11.99 9.48
N LEU A 142 -6.42 11.38 8.62
CA LEU A 142 -5.08 10.89 8.98
C LEU A 142 -4.15 11.98 9.50
N TRP A 143 -4.20 13.18 8.93
CA TRP A 143 -3.33 14.29 9.31
C TRP A 143 -3.53 14.75 10.77
N GLN A 144 -4.73 14.54 11.32
CA GLN A 144 -5.00 14.85 12.74
C GLN A 144 -4.27 13.91 13.72
N ASP A 145 -3.60 12.86 13.24
CA ASP A 145 -2.70 12.04 14.05
C ASP A 145 -1.26 12.55 14.06
N PHE A 146 -0.90 13.51 13.19
CA PHE A 146 0.48 14.02 13.09
C PHE A 146 0.92 14.74 14.35
N THR A 147 0.03 15.43 15.07
CA THR A 147 0.37 16.04 16.37
C THR A 147 0.89 15.00 17.37
N ASN A 148 0.23 13.83 17.46
CA ASN A 148 0.70 12.75 18.33
C ASN A 148 2.05 12.19 17.84
N LEU A 149 2.21 12.04 16.52
CA LEU A 149 3.44 11.55 15.90
C LEU A 149 4.64 12.47 16.19
N THR A 150 4.50 13.77 15.93
CA THR A 150 5.52 14.79 16.23
C THR A 150 5.83 14.84 17.72
N HIS A 151 4.81 14.74 18.58
CA HIS A 151 5.01 14.67 20.02
C HIS A 151 5.79 13.43 20.45
N ARG A 152 5.77 12.30 19.71
CA ARG A 152 6.60 11.12 20.03
C ARG A 152 8.08 11.35 19.75
N VAL A 153 8.42 12.17 18.76
CA VAL A 153 9.82 12.56 18.46
C VAL A 153 10.49 13.11 19.72
N GLN A 154 9.78 13.93 20.49
CA GLN A 154 10.30 14.56 21.71
C GLN A 154 10.71 13.57 22.81
N PHE A 155 10.13 12.37 22.84
CA PHE A 155 10.43 11.34 23.84
C PHE A 155 11.50 10.35 23.37
N LEU A 156 11.66 10.20 22.05
CA LEU A 156 12.61 9.25 21.46
C LEU A 156 13.99 9.85 21.22
N TYR A 157 14.09 11.17 21.18
CA TYR A 157 15.35 11.88 21.01
C TYR A 157 15.74 12.61 22.28
N THR A 158 17.01 12.47 22.65
CA THR A 158 17.58 13.14 23.82
C THR A 158 17.92 14.60 23.52
N LYS A 159 18.21 15.40 24.55
CA LYS A 159 18.67 16.79 24.39
C LYS A 159 19.97 16.90 23.57
N LYS A 160 20.82 15.87 23.58
CA LYS A 160 22.08 15.82 22.80
C LYS A 160 21.82 15.67 21.30
N GLU A 161 20.65 15.17 20.92
CA GLU A 161 20.24 14.93 19.52
C GLU A 161 19.30 16.03 19.00
N ALA A 162 19.39 17.25 19.56
CA ALA A 162 18.46 18.34 19.27
C ALA A 162 18.40 18.76 17.78
N SER A 163 19.50 18.60 17.03
CA SER A 163 19.51 18.85 15.58
C SER A 163 18.70 17.80 14.82
N LEU A 164 18.94 16.52 15.08
CA LEU A 164 18.23 15.40 14.46
C LEU A 164 16.74 15.42 14.82
N ARG A 165 16.43 15.69 16.09
CA ARG A 165 15.05 15.90 16.55
C ARG A 165 14.33 16.99 15.74
N ARG A 166 14.95 18.18 15.61
CA ARG A 166 14.36 19.30 14.85
C ARG A 166 14.17 18.96 13.38
N SER A 167 15.10 18.20 12.78
CA SER A 167 15.00 17.74 11.41
C SER A 167 13.76 16.85 11.21
N VAL A 168 13.59 15.83 12.06
CA VAL A 168 12.43 14.92 12.00
C VAL A 168 11.13 15.67 12.28
N GLU A 169 11.09 16.54 13.31
CA GLU A 169 9.92 17.37 13.60
C GLU A 169 9.54 18.24 12.38
N GLY A 170 10.50 18.89 11.74
CA GLY A 170 10.27 19.71 10.56
C GLY A 170 9.73 18.92 9.37
N GLN A 171 10.26 17.73 9.11
CA GLN A 171 9.79 16.86 8.03
C GLN A 171 8.39 16.28 8.27
N LEU A 172 8.03 16.00 9.52
CA LEU A 172 6.69 15.55 9.86
C LEU A 172 5.69 16.71 9.85
N GLN A 173 6.11 17.89 10.30
CA GLN A 173 5.28 19.10 10.27
C GLN A 173 5.02 19.57 8.84
N SER A 174 6.00 19.47 7.93
CA SER A 174 5.81 19.86 6.53
C SER A 174 4.82 18.99 5.77
N LEU A 175 4.48 17.79 6.27
CA LEU A 175 3.43 16.96 5.67
C LEU A 175 2.03 17.50 5.93
N ALA A 176 1.75 18.07 7.11
CA ALA A 176 0.39 18.46 7.50
C ALA A 176 -0.29 19.40 6.48
N PRO A 177 0.37 20.48 5.98
CA PRO A 177 -0.24 21.39 5.02
C PRO A 177 -0.70 20.71 3.73
N HIS A 178 0.03 19.70 3.23
CA HIS A 178 -0.36 18.98 2.01
C HIS A 178 -1.64 18.17 2.22
N TYR A 179 -1.79 17.55 3.39
CA TYR A 179 -3.01 16.81 3.74
C TYR A 179 -4.19 17.75 3.97
N GLU A 180 -3.97 18.87 4.65
CA GLU A 180 -4.99 19.89 4.86
C GLU A 180 -5.46 20.51 3.53
N THR A 181 -4.53 20.80 2.62
CA THR A 181 -4.83 21.33 1.28
C THR A 181 -5.70 20.36 0.48
N PHE A 182 -5.37 19.07 0.54
CA PHE A 182 -6.19 18.04 -0.09
C PHE A 182 -7.61 17.99 0.53
N GLU A 183 -7.74 18.02 1.85
CA GLU A 183 -9.05 18.02 2.52
C GLU A 183 -9.88 19.29 2.22
N ALA A 184 -9.22 20.43 2.04
CA ALA A 184 -9.86 21.71 1.73
C ALA A 184 -10.28 21.86 0.25
N SER A 185 -9.71 21.06 -0.65
CA SER A 185 -10.05 21.11 -2.08
C SER A 185 -11.48 20.63 -2.36
N GLU A 186 -12.13 21.16 -3.39
CA GLU A 186 -13.48 20.76 -3.78
C GLU A 186 -13.50 19.34 -4.38
N SER A 187 -14.42 18.50 -3.89
CA SER A 187 -14.59 17.12 -4.36
C SER A 187 -14.93 17.06 -5.86
N GLY A 188 -14.23 16.21 -6.61
CA GLY A 188 -14.42 16.04 -8.06
C GLY A 188 -13.72 17.08 -8.93
N SER A 189 -13.06 18.09 -8.33
CA SER A 189 -12.32 19.10 -9.08
C SER A 189 -10.97 18.60 -9.62
N GLN A 190 -10.42 19.26 -10.64
CA GLN A 190 -9.03 19.02 -11.05
C GLN A 190 -8.02 19.35 -9.94
N GLY A 191 -8.33 20.35 -9.11
CA GLY A 191 -7.51 20.73 -7.96
C GLY A 191 -7.42 19.63 -6.90
N GLU A 192 -8.46 18.82 -6.72
CA GLU A 192 -8.44 17.67 -5.82
C GLU A 192 -7.43 16.61 -6.27
N LEU A 193 -7.46 16.24 -7.55
CA LEU A 193 -6.53 15.24 -8.07
C LEU A 193 -5.09 15.75 -7.99
N GLN A 194 -4.86 17.03 -8.27
CA GLN A 194 -3.53 17.64 -8.19
C GLN A 194 -3.00 17.69 -6.75
N SER A 195 -3.81 18.17 -5.81
CA SER A 195 -3.43 18.20 -4.38
C SER A 195 -3.18 16.80 -3.81
N LEU A 196 -3.94 15.79 -4.25
CA LEU A 196 -3.70 14.38 -3.89
C LEU A 196 -2.34 13.89 -4.39
N LYS A 197 -1.98 14.21 -5.64
CA LYS A 197 -0.67 13.84 -6.21
C LYS A 197 0.47 14.48 -5.43
N GLU A 198 0.36 15.76 -5.10
CA GLU A 198 1.36 16.50 -4.32
C GLU A 198 1.51 15.92 -2.92
N LEU A 199 0.40 15.62 -2.25
CA LEU A 199 0.38 14.95 -0.95
C LEU A 199 1.13 13.61 -0.97
N ILE A 200 0.89 12.79 -1.99
CA ILE A 200 1.53 11.49 -2.13
C ILE A 200 3.03 11.62 -2.35
N LYS A 201 3.47 12.57 -3.19
CA LYS A 201 4.89 12.86 -3.42
C LYS A 201 5.57 13.39 -2.16
N ALA A 202 4.94 14.32 -1.45
CA ALA A 202 5.43 14.82 -0.17
C ALA A 202 5.57 13.70 0.87
N SER A 203 4.56 12.81 0.95
CA SER A 203 4.59 11.62 1.82
C SER A 203 5.76 10.71 1.45
N TYR A 204 6.04 10.52 0.16
CA TYR A 204 7.17 9.73 -0.30
C TYR A 204 8.52 10.34 0.07
N GLU A 205 8.74 11.63 -0.18
CA GLU A 205 10.01 12.28 0.18
C GLU A 205 10.24 12.29 1.69
N CYS A 206 9.18 12.48 2.49
CA CYS A 206 9.26 12.35 3.95
C CYS A 206 9.67 10.93 4.36
N CYS A 207 9.00 9.89 3.86
CA CYS A 207 9.34 8.50 4.19
C CYS A 207 10.72 8.05 3.66
N LYS A 208 11.23 8.69 2.61
CA LYS A 208 12.53 8.38 2.00
C LYS A 208 13.70 9.00 2.76
N SER A 209 13.46 10.07 3.54
CA SER A 209 14.49 10.67 4.37
C SER A 209 15.07 9.67 5.36
N LYS A 210 16.40 9.72 5.51
CA LYS A 210 17.14 8.85 6.44
C LYS A 210 16.73 9.11 7.89
N GLU A 211 16.48 10.38 8.21
CA GLU A 211 16.10 10.86 9.53
C GLU A 211 14.74 10.31 9.95
N VAL A 212 13.74 10.36 9.07
CA VAL A 212 12.40 9.79 9.32
C VAL A 212 12.44 8.26 9.36
N ALA A 213 13.23 7.63 8.49
CA ALA A 213 13.41 6.16 8.52
C ALA A 213 14.05 5.69 9.84
N GLU A 214 15.06 6.40 10.34
CA GLU A 214 15.68 6.13 11.64
C GLU A 214 14.70 6.38 12.79
N PHE A 215 13.95 7.49 12.75
CA PHE A 215 12.91 7.77 13.74
C PHE A 215 11.90 6.64 13.84
N ALA A 216 11.40 6.18 12.71
CA ALA A 216 10.39 5.15 12.67
C ALA A 216 10.94 3.79 13.14
N LYS A 217 12.20 3.47 12.82
CA LYS A 217 12.89 2.31 13.40
C LYS A 217 12.97 2.41 14.93
N ARG A 218 13.42 3.56 15.47
CA ARG A 218 13.47 3.80 16.93
C ARG A 218 12.10 3.69 17.58
N LEU A 219 11.05 4.15 16.91
CA LEU A 219 9.68 4.06 17.39
C LEU A 219 9.19 2.60 17.48
N GLU A 220 9.59 1.75 16.53
CA GLU A 220 9.31 0.31 16.56
C GLU A 220 10.14 -0.46 17.59
N ASP A 221 11.38 -0.03 17.84
CA ASP A 221 12.31 -0.63 18.81
C ASP A 221 12.06 -0.14 20.26
N SER A 222 11.33 0.96 20.44
CA SER A 222 10.98 1.56 21.74
C SER A 222 10.13 0.71 22.73
N PRO A 223 9.35 -0.32 22.36
CA PRO A 223 8.51 -1.03 23.32
C PRO A 223 9.25 -2.14 24.08
N SER A 224 9.21 -2.09 25.42
CA SER A 224 9.48 -3.26 26.27
C SER A 224 8.29 -4.22 26.17
N THR A 225 8.40 -5.25 25.32
CA THR A 225 7.41 -6.34 25.10
C THR A 225 6.02 -5.96 24.56
N THR A 226 5.40 -4.82 24.94
CA THR A 226 4.09 -4.36 24.42
C THR A 226 4.06 -2.84 24.24
N PRO A 227 3.78 -2.31 23.04
CA PRO A 227 3.70 -0.85 22.82
C PRO A 227 2.53 -0.21 23.56
N THR A 228 2.78 0.96 24.18
CA THR A 228 1.69 1.79 24.72
C THR A 228 0.73 2.20 23.60
N ALA A 229 -0.54 2.49 23.93
CA ALA A 229 -1.54 2.89 22.94
C ALA A 229 -1.10 4.11 22.10
N LYS A 230 -0.33 5.04 22.67
CA LYS A 230 0.20 6.23 21.99
C LYS A 230 1.30 5.88 20.99
N ILE A 231 2.23 4.99 21.35
CA ILE A 231 3.28 4.47 20.46
C ILE A 231 2.64 3.65 19.34
N ALA A 232 1.72 2.74 19.67
CA ALA A 232 0.99 1.95 18.70
C ALA A 232 0.23 2.82 17.69
N SER A 233 -0.38 3.92 18.15
CA SER A 233 -1.05 4.90 17.27
C SER A 233 -0.06 5.61 16.34
N ALA A 234 1.10 6.05 16.87
CA ALA A 234 2.14 6.70 16.07
C ALA A 234 2.73 5.77 15.00
N ILE A 235 3.01 4.50 15.36
CA ILE A 235 3.45 3.47 14.41
C ILE A 235 2.39 3.26 13.31
N LYS A 236 1.11 3.15 13.71
CA LYS A 236 0.00 3.02 12.74
C LYS A 236 -0.10 4.23 11.81
N CYS A 237 0.10 5.43 12.32
CA CYS A 237 0.08 6.67 11.54
C CYS A 237 1.20 6.65 10.47
N LEU A 238 2.45 6.39 10.86
CA LEU A 238 3.57 6.29 9.92
C LEU A 238 3.32 5.22 8.85
N ARG A 239 2.86 4.03 9.25
CA ARG A 239 2.55 2.95 8.29
C ARG A 239 1.47 3.34 7.29
N GLN A 240 0.53 4.21 7.66
CA GLN A 240 -0.45 4.72 6.70
C GLN A 240 0.17 5.74 5.74
N VAL A 241 1.02 6.65 6.22
CA VAL A 241 1.79 7.57 5.37
C VAL A 241 2.64 6.79 4.37
N GLU A 242 3.29 5.71 4.79
CA GLU A 242 4.08 4.84 3.91
C GLU A 242 3.23 4.14 2.83
N LYS A 243 2.03 3.69 3.18
CA LYS A 243 1.10 3.09 2.21
C LYS A 243 0.64 4.11 1.18
N ILE A 244 0.53 5.39 1.55
CA ILE A 244 0.21 6.50 0.65
C ILE A 244 1.44 6.78 -0.23
N ALA A 245 2.63 6.94 0.35
CA ALA A 245 3.90 7.10 -0.35
C ALA A 245 4.20 5.98 -1.36
N ALA A 246 3.72 4.76 -1.08
CA ALA A 246 3.92 3.59 -1.94
C ALA A 246 3.37 3.78 -3.37
N TYR A 247 2.39 4.66 -3.56
CA TYR A 247 1.81 4.94 -4.88
C TYR A 247 2.81 5.58 -5.84
N TRP A 248 3.54 6.61 -5.39
CA TRP A 248 4.61 7.23 -6.18
C TRP A 248 5.78 6.26 -6.39
N ARG A 249 6.19 5.58 -5.31
CA ARG A 249 7.25 4.56 -5.36
C ARG A 249 6.94 3.45 -6.36
N MET A 250 5.68 3.04 -6.47
CA MET A 250 5.27 2.03 -7.43
C MET A 250 5.41 2.53 -8.86
N ALA A 251 5.02 3.78 -9.16
CA ALA A 251 5.19 4.36 -10.49
C ALA A 251 6.68 4.39 -10.91
N LEU A 252 7.57 4.87 -10.03
CA LEU A 252 9.03 4.82 -10.22
C LEU A 252 9.49 3.39 -10.53
N SER A 253 9.08 2.46 -9.69
CA SER A 253 9.52 1.07 -9.75
C SER A 253 9.03 0.33 -11.01
N LEU A 254 7.82 0.65 -11.50
CA LEU A 254 7.28 0.08 -12.73
C LEU A 254 8.02 0.61 -13.96
N VAL A 255 8.32 1.92 -14.01
CA VAL A 255 9.12 2.53 -15.08
C VAL A 255 10.53 1.91 -15.12
N ASP A 256 11.19 1.82 -13.97
CA ASP A 256 12.51 1.19 -13.85
C ASP A 256 12.47 -0.27 -14.32
N THR A 257 11.40 -1.00 -14.02
CA THR A 257 11.25 -2.40 -14.45
C THR A 257 11.04 -2.51 -15.95
N ALA A 258 10.18 -1.67 -16.53
CA ALA A 258 9.93 -1.66 -17.96
C ALA A 258 11.20 -1.36 -18.77
N ARG A 259 12.08 -0.50 -18.23
CA ARG A 259 13.36 -0.16 -18.86
C ARG A 259 14.41 -1.26 -18.73
N ASN A 260 14.59 -1.80 -17.53
CA ASN A 260 15.60 -2.83 -17.28
C ASN A 260 15.27 -4.17 -17.95
N TYR A 261 14.00 -4.41 -18.30
CA TYR A 261 13.54 -5.63 -18.94
C TYR A 261 12.75 -5.34 -20.22
N SER A 262 13.24 -4.39 -21.04
CA SER A 262 12.54 -3.88 -22.22
C SER A 262 12.05 -4.98 -23.16
N SER A 263 12.80 -6.06 -23.36
CA SER A 263 12.41 -7.21 -24.20
C SER A 263 11.10 -7.87 -23.77
N LEU A 264 10.77 -7.87 -22.47
CA LEU A 264 9.52 -8.43 -21.95
C LEU A 264 8.32 -7.51 -22.15
N PHE A 265 8.56 -6.22 -22.42
CA PHE A 265 7.55 -5.18 -22.60
C PHE A 265 7.45 -4.69 -24.06
N GLN A 266 8.38 -5.09 -24.93
CA GLN A 266 8.31 -4.88 -26.39
C GLN A 266 7.05 -5.52 -26.97
N THR A 267 6.77 -6.76 -26.55
CA THR A 267 5.47 -7.39 -26.79
C THR A 267 4.52 -6.92 -25.69
N ARG A 268 3.39 -6.32 -26.07
CA ARG A 268 2.34 -5.88 -25.16
C ARG A 268 2.02 -6.97 -24.12
N PRO A 269 2.24 -6.73 -22.81
CA PRO A 269 1.95 -7.74 -21.80
C PRO A 269 0.47 -8.11 -21.81
N GLN A 270 0.21 -9.41 -21.70
CA GLN A 270 -1.15 -9.96 -21.75
C GLN A 270 -1.76 -9.93 -20.36
N LEU A 271 -2.98 -9.40 -20.25
CA LEU A 271 -3.75 -9.46 -19.01
C LEU A 271 -4.74 -10.62 -19.07
N THR A 272 -4.62 -11.54 -18.11
CA THR A 272 -5.56 -12.66 -17.97
C THR A 272 -6.28 -12.55 -16.63
N PHE A 273 -7.59 -12.72 -16.64
CA PHE A 273 -8.42 -12.69 -15.44
C PHE A 273 -8.94 -14.09 -15.15
N LEU A 274 -8.51 -14.67 -14.04
CA LEU A 274 -8.90 -16.00 -13.60
C LEU A 274 -10.26 -15.93 -12.92
N THR A 275 -11.19 -16.78 -13.37
CA THR A 275 -12.47 -16.97 -12.71
C THR A 275 -12.23 -17.56 -11.32
N PRO A 276 -12.90 -17.05 -10.27
CA PRO A 276 -12.82 -17.65 -8.95
C PRO A 276 -13.13 -19.15 -9.01
N TYR A 277 -12.41 -19.93 -8.20
CA TYR A 277 -12.71 -21.34 -8.06
C TYR A 277 -14.13 -21.48 -7.50
N LYS A 278 -14.99 -22.26 -8.16
CA LYS A 278 -16.31 -22.60 -7.62
C LYS A 278 -16.08 -23.25 -6.25
N SER A 279 -16.72 -22.75 -5.20
CA SER A 279 -16.64 -23.39 -3.90
C SER A 279 -17.09 -24.85 -4.04
N VAL A 280 -16.16 -25.78 -3.84
CA VAL A 280 -16.52 -27.19 -3.74
C VAL A 280 -17.08 -27.36 -2.34
N PRO A 281 -18.36 -27.75 -2.17
CA PRO A 281 -18.93 -27.99 -0.86
C PRO A 281 -18.05 -29.02 -0.15
N THR A 282 -17.31 -28.58 0.86
CA THR A 282 -16.47 -29.49 1.62
C THR A 282 -17.33 -30.00 2.76
N ALA A 283 -17.63 -31.30 2.80
CA ALA A 283 -18.42 -31.94 3.86
C ALA A 283 -17.73 -31.94 5.24
N ILE A 284 -16.64 -31.20 5.39
CA ILE A 284 -15.81 -31.17 6.59
C ILE A 284 -16.22 -29.95 7.42
N GLY A 285 -17.23 -30.16 8.28
CA GLY A 285 -17.25 -29.54 9.61
C GLY A 285 -18.11 -28.30 9.84
N THR A 286 -19.36 -28.25 9.38
CA THR A 286 -20.40 -27.56 10.18
C THR A 286 -20.77 -28.47 11.34
N GLN A 287 -19.95 -28.49 12.39
CA GLN A 287 -20.38 -29.05 13.65
C GLN A 287 -21.49 -28.13 14.17
N MET A 288 -22.74 -28.59 14.05
CA MET A 288 -23.90 -27.99 14.67
C MET A 288 -23.54 -27.63 16.11
N ARG A 289 -23.49 -26.35 16.44
CA ARG A 289 -23.75 -25.92 17.81
C ARG A 289 -25.24 -26.16 18.06
N LEU A 290 -25.57 -27.39 18.43
CA LEU A 290 -26.75 -27.67 19.23
C LEU A 290 -26.51 -27.00 20.59
N THR A 291 -27.00 -25.78 20.74
CA THR A 291 -27.24 -25.20 22.07
C THR A 291 -28.60 -25.70 22.53
N SER A 292 -28.63 -26.90 23.10
CA SER A 292 -29.62 -27.26 24.10
C SER A 292 -29.09 -26.80 25.45
N PHE A 293 -29.79 -25.86 26.10
CA PHE A 293 -29.96 -25.74 27.57
C PHE A 293 -30.69 -24.43 27.89
N THR A 294 -32.00 -24.53 28.10
CA THR A 294 -32.70 -23.85 29.20
C THR A 294 -33.73 -24.83 29.72
N ALA A 295 -33.51 -25.33 30.93
CA ALA A 295 -34.48 -26.00 31.76
C ALA A 295 -34.78 -25.07 32.94
N LEU A 296 -36.05 -25.09 33.38
CA LEU A 296 -36.60 -24.55 34.64
C LEU A 296 -36.73 -23.01 34.66
N GLU A 297 -37.88 -22.40 34.95
CA GLU A 297 -39.12 -22.81 35.65
C GLU A 297 -40.39 -22.60 34.82
#